data_AF-A0A5P2HFB2-F1
#
_entry.id   AF-A0A5P2HFB2-F1
#
_cell.length_a   1.000
_cell.length_b   1.000
_cell.length_c   1.000
_cell.angle_alpha   90.00
_cell.angle_beta   90.00
_cell.angle_gamma   90.00
#
_symmetry.space_group_name_H-M   'P 1'
#
loop_
_entity.id
_entity.type
_entity.pdbx_description
1 polymer ?
#
loop_
_entity_poly.entity_id
_entity_poly.type
_entity_poly.pdbx_seq_one_letter_code
_entity_poly.pdbx_strand_id
1 'polypeptide(L)'
;MQVTIDKPFQLELDVIATDEHVPSMKMDVVVRVQQFRHSLEYRGSMWFEYSCWETFVSSLNDGEARTATLTDMDACLVLALDTSGGAPEICGDFKSVALDGSIAKAACRFPADLEVVINNGTRATGTNPREISRGVKSKVN
;
A
#
# COMPACT_ATOMS: atom_id res chain seq x y z
N MET A 1 5.25 1.97 11.88
CA MET A 1 5.77 2.15 10.52
C MET A 1 4.57 2.47 9.66
N GLN A 2 4.63 3.52 8.85
CA GLN A 2 3.49 3.97 8.06
C GLN A 2 3.89 4.13 6.59
N VAL A 3 3.06 3.59 5.69
CA VAL A 3 3.16 3.83 4.25
C VAL A 3 1.94 4.60 3.81
N THR A 4 2.18 5.69 3.06
CA THR A 4 1.12 6.51 2.48
C THR A 4 1.33 6.70 0.99
N ILE A 5 0.26 6.47 0.24
CA ILE A 5 0.11 6.83 -1.18
C ILE A 5 -1.08 7.78 -1.22
N ASP A 6 -1.00 8.94 -1.90
CA ASP A 6 -2.03 9.99 -1.79
C ASP A 6 -2.84 10.29 -3.07
N LYS A 7 -2.32 10.03 -4.28
CA LYS A 7 -3.03 10.35 -5.53
C LYS A 7 -2.78 9.33 -6.64
N PRO A 8 -3.79 9.05 -7.50
CA PRO A 8 -5.24 9.34 -7.35
C PRO A 8 -5.96 8.38 -6.38
N PHE A 9 -5.16 7.62 -5.65
CA PHE A 9 -5.52 6.52 -4.77
C PHE A 9 -4.85 6.82 -3.43
N GLN A 10 -5.65 6.89 -2.37
CA GLN A 10 -5.14 7.01 -1.01
C GLN A 10 -5.01 5.62 -0.40
N LEU A 11 -3.81 5.24 0.03
CA LEU A 11 -3.56 4.03 0.83
C LEU A 11 -2.83 4.43 2.09
N GLU A 12 -3.39 4.06 3.24
CA GLU A 12 -2.74 4.18 4.53
C GLU A 12 -2.59 2.78 5.12
N LEU A 13 -1.35 2.40 5.45
CA LEU A 13 -1.02 1.17 6.16
C LEU A 13 -0.35 1.56 7.48
N ASP A 14 -0.93 1.15 8.60
CA ASP A 14 -0.36 1.39 9.93
C ASP A 14 -0.28 0.10 10.74
N VAL A 15 0.89 -0.20 11.30
CA VAL A 15 1.11 -1.42 12.09
C VAL A 15 0.48 -1.24 13.46
N ILE A 16 -0.47 -2.10 13.80
CA ILE A 16 -1.19 -2.07 15.08
C ILE A 16 -0.85 -3.24 16.00
N ALA A 17 -0.36 -4.36 15.47
CA ALA A 17 0.12 -5.50 16.26
C ALA A 17 1.14 -6.34 15.48
N THR A 18 1.89 -7.15 16.20
CA THR A 18 2.88 -8.09 15.67
C THR A 18 2.70 -9.45 16.33
N ASP A 19 2.92 -10.53 15.57
CA ASP A 19 2.98 -11.90 16.07
C ASP A 19 4.36 -12.49 15.74
N GLU A 20 5.06 -12.96 16.77
CA GLU A 20 6.38 -13.57 16.64
C GLU A 20 6.33 -15.09 16.45
N HIS A 21 5.21 -15.74 16.83
CA HIS A 21 5.03 -17.18 16.72
C HIS A 21 4.69 -17.57 15.29
N VAL A 22 3.87 -16.75 14.64
CA VAL A 22 3.69 -16.73 13.18
C VAL A 22 4.22 -15.38 12.71
N PRO A 23 5.45 -15.31 12.15
CA PRO A 23 6.13 -14.04 11.81
C PRO A 23 5.28 -13.14 10.90
N SER A 24 4.48 -12.28 11.53
CA SER A 24 3.42 -11.53 10.86
C SER A 24 3.08 -10.26 11.64
N MET A 25 2.44 -9.31 10.96
CA MET A 25 1.92 -8.10 11.56
C MET A 25 0.50 -7.83 11.14
N LYS A 26 -0.24 -7.27 12.07
CA LYS A 26 -1.56 -6.73 11.82
C LYS A 26 -1.42 -5.26 11.48
N MET A 27 -2.00 -4.86 10.35
CA MET A 27 -2.07 -3.48 9.94
C MET A 27 -3.51 -3.01 9.85
N ASP A 28 -3.77 -1.78 10.28
CA ASP A 28 -4.91 -1.03 9.82
C ASP A 28 -4.67 -0.58 8.38
N VAL A 29 -5.64 -0.85 7.53
CA VAL A 29 -5.61 -0.54 6.10
C VAL A 29 -6.80 0.36 5.78
N VAL A 30 -6.47 1.52 5.24
CA VAL A 30 -7.46 2.45 4.69
C VAL A 30 -7.13 2.62 3.22
N VAL A 31 -8.09 2.31 2.36
CA VAL A 31 -8.03 2.65 0.94
C VAL A 31 -9.15 3.61 0.61
N ARG A 32 -8.80 4.78 0.06
CA ARG A 32 -9.76 5.73 -0.48
C ARG A 32 -9.47 5.98 -1.94
N VAL A 33 -10.45 5.71 -2.78
CA VAL A 33 -10.42 6.07 -4.19
C VAL A 33 -11.45 7.16 -4.42
N GLN A 34 -11.01 8.24 -5.04
CA GLN A 34 -11.91 9.27 -5.52
C GLN A 34 -11.69 9.47 -7.02
N GLN A 35 -12.69 9.09 -7.81
CA GLN A 35 -12.71 9.36 -9.24
C GLN A 35 -14.08 9.87 -9.67
N PHE A 36 -14.07 10.91 -10.51
CA PHE A 36 -15.26 11.62 -10.95
C PHE A 36 -16.11 12.12 -9.77
N ARG A 37 -17.30 11.54 -9.56
CA ARG A 37 -18.22 11.82 -8.46
C ARG A 37 -18.47 10.60 -7.56
N HIS A 38 -17.65 9.57 -7.70
CA HIS A 38 -17.76 8.34 -6.93
C HIS A 38 -16.61 8.25 -5.93
N SER A 39 -16.91 7.72 -4.75
CA SER A 39 -15.94 7.39 -3.72
C SER A 39 -16.05 5.91 -3.39
N LEU A 40 -14.91 5.23 -3.33
CA LEU A 40 -14.78 3.91 -2.74
C LEU A 40 -13.91 4.06 -1.51
N GLU A 41 -14.42 3.64 -0.36
CA GLU A 41 -13.66 3.55 0.88
C GLU A 41 -13.66 2.10 1.35
N TYR A 42 -12.47 1.54 1.54
CA TYR A 42 -12.25 0.29 2.23
C TYR A 42 -11.50 0.59 3.54
N ARG A 43 -11.99 0.02 4.63
CA ARG A 43 -11.36 0.13 5.95
C ARG A 43 -11.44 -1.21 6.66
N GLY A 44 -10.29 -1.70 7.12
CA GLY A 44 -10.22 -2.93 7.88
C GLY A 44 -8.84 -3.15 8.46
N SER A 45 -8.72 -4.15 9.32
CA SER A 45 -7.42 -4.59 9.84
C SER A 45 -7.14 -5.99 9.34
N MET A 46 -5.94 -6.24 8.81
CA MET A 46 -5.57 -7.52 8.22
C MET A 46 -4.14 -7.93 8.62
N TRP A 47 -3.89 -9.23 8.61
CA TRP A 47 -2.58 -9.79 8.92
C TRP A 47 -1.75 -9.99 7.66
N PHE A 48 -0.49 -9.59 7.71
CA PHE A 48 0.49 -9.77 6.66
C PHE A 48 1.67 -10.57 7.19
N GLU A 49 2.14 -11.55 6.41
CA GLU A 49 3.42 -12.19 6.69
C GLU A 49 4.56 -11.17 6.54
N TYR A 50 5.56 -11.23 7.43
CA TYR A 50 6.73 -10.35 7.34
C TYR A 50 7.48 -10.49 6.01
N SER A 51 7.60 -11.72 5.50
CA SER A 51 8.21 -12.02 4.21
C SER A 51 7.51 -11.28 3.07
N CYS A 52 6.18 -11.27 3.05
CA CYS A 52 5.39 -10.58 2.03
C CYS A 52 5.62 -9.08 2.08
N TRP A 53 5.62 -8.50 3.28
CA TRP A 53 5.90 -7.08 3.47
C TRP A 53 7.33 -6.68 3.06
N GLU A 54 8.34 -7.39 3.54
CA GLU A 54 9.74 -7.13 3.21
C GLU A 54 9.99 -7.22 1.71
N THR A 55 9.36 -8.21 1.06
CA THR A 55 9.42 -8.36 -0.40
C THR A 55 8.77 -7.16 -1.09
N PHE A 56 7.58 -6.75 -0.65
CA PHE A 56 6.89 -5.59 -1.21
C PHE A 56 7.71 -4.30 -1.08
N VAL A 57 8.25 -4.01 0.10
CA VAL A 57 9.10 -2.82 0.34
C VAL A 57 10.42 -2.90 -0.44
N SER A 58 11.01 -4.09 -0.55
CA SER A 58 12.21 -4.28 -1.35
C SER A 58 11.94 -4.03 -2.83
N SER A 59 10.83 -4.54 -3.38
CA SER A 59 10.42 -4.29 -4.76
C SER A 59 10.06 -2.83 -5.03
N LEU A 60 9.55 -2.09 -4.04
CA LEU A 60 9.35 -0.64 -4.15
C LEU A 60 10.67 0.14 -4.25
N ASN A 61 11.72 -0.33 -3.58
CA ASN A 61 13.03 0.31 -3.56
C ASN A 61 13.92 -0.15 -4.72
N ASP A 62 13.63 -1.31 -5.31
CA ASP A 62 14.31 -1.83 -6.48
C ASP A 62 13.75 -1.17 -7.75
N GLY A 63 14.48 -0.20 -8.28
CA GLY A 63 14.10 0.53 -9.49
C GLY A 63 14.03 -0.34 -10.76
N GLU A 64 14.47 -1.61 -10.70
CA GLU A 64 14.34 -2.58 -11.80
C GLU A 64 13.15 -3.54 -11.63
N ALA A 65 12.52 -3.58 -10.44
CA ALA A 65 11.39 -4.47 -10.19
C ALA A 65 10.19 -4.04 -11.04
N ARG A 66 9.72 -4.97 -11.88
CA ARG A 66 8.57 -4.74 -12.76
C ARG A 66 7.23 -4.83 -12.04
N THR A 67 7.18 -5.53 -10.91
CA THR A 67 5.96 -5.69 -10.13
C THR A 67 6.29 -5.79 -8.65
N ALA A 68 5.57 -5.04 -7.82
CA ALA A 68 5.59 -5.16 -6.36
C ALA A 68 4.18 -5.51 -5.89
N THR A 69 4.03 -6.62 -5.15
CA THR A 69 2.73 -7.10 -4.68
C THR A 69 2.72 -7.24 -3.16
N LEU A 70 1.65 -6.76 -2.53
CA LEU A 70 1.34 -6.94 -1.13
C LEU A 70 0.00 -7.66 -0.99
N THR A 71 0.00 -8.79 -0.30
CA THR A 71 -1.18 -9.62 -0.09
C THR A 71 -1.29 -9.99 1.38
N ASP A 72 -2.49 -9.86 1.96
CA ASP A 72 -2.74 -10.32 3.33
C ASP A 72 -2.90 -11.84 3.40
N MET A 73 -2.78 -12.40 4.61
CA MET A 73 -2.84 -13.83 4.84
C MET A 73 -4.17 -14.48 4.44
N ASP A 74 -5.27 -13.73 4.44
CA ASP A 74 -6.61 -14.22 4.06
C ASP A 74 -6.96 -13.95 2.58
N ALA A 75 -6.03 -13.38 1.81
CA ALA A 75 -6.23 -12.94 0.43
C ALA A 75 -7.49 -12.06 0.26
N CYS A 76 -7.76 -11.21 1.26
CA CYS A 76 -8.81 -10.21 1.24
C CYS A 76 -8.37 -8.87 0.62
N LEU A 77 -7.07 -8.60 0.61
CA LEU A 77 -6.41 -7.49 -0.05
C LEU A 77 -5.30 -8.04 -0.96
N VAL A 78 -5.31 -7.61 -2.22
CA VAL A 78 -4.14 -7.69 -3.09
C VAL A 78 -3.87 -6.30 -3.64
N LEU A 79 -2.71 -5.75 -3.29
CA LEU A 79 -2.21 -4.50 -3.84
C LEU A 79 -1.03 -4.82 -4.76
N ALA A 80 -1.05 -4.33 -5.98
CA ALA A 80 0.05 -4.48 -6.91
C ALA A 80 0.43 -3.14 -7.54
N LEU A 81 1.73 -2.93 -7.69
CA LEU A 81 2.33 -1.87 -8.49
C LEU A 81 2.99 -2.54 -9.68
N ASP A 82 2.54 -2.24 -10.89
CA ASP A 82 2.99 -2.88 -12.12
C ASP A 82 3.60 -1.84 -13.05
N THR A 83 4.84 -2.05 -13.49
CA THR A 83 5.54 -1.22 -14.49
C THR A 83 5.86 -1.99 -15.76
N SER A 84 5.40 -3.25 -15.88
CA SER A 84 5.68 -4.14 -17.01
C SER A 84 5.00 -3.70 -18.32
N GLY A 85 3.88 -2.98 -18.23
CA GLY A 85 3.06 -2.50 -19.36
C GLY A 85 3.49 -1.16 -19.98
N GLY A 86 4.64 -0.61 -19.59
CA GLY A 86 5.16 0.67 -20.08
C GLY A 86 4.76 1.86 -19.21
N ALA A 87 3.45 2.09 -19.00
CA ALA A 87 2.98 3.05 -18.01
C ALA A 87 2.82 2.34 -16.65
N PRO A 88 3.41 2.86 -15.55
CA PRO A 88 3.16 2.33 -14.22
C PRO A 88 1.67 2.32 -13.88
N GLU A 89 1.19 1.26 -13.23
CA GLU A 89 -0.18 1.11 -12.75
C GLU A 89 -0.23 0.62 -11.29
N ILE A 90 -1.21 1.10 -10.53
CA ILE A 90 -1.62 0.59 -9.23
C ILE A 90 -2.87 -0.25 -9.44
N CYS A 91 -2.85 -1.50 -9.00
CA CYS A 91 -4.00 -2.37 -8.95
C CYS A 91 -4.34 -2.70 -7.50
N GLY A 92 -5.61 -2.60 -7.13
CA GLY A 92 -6.12 -3.03 -5.83
C GLY A 92 -7.31 -3.94 -6.00
N ASP A 93 -7.25 -5.15 -5.45
CA ASP A 93 -8.35 -6.09 -5.34
C ASP A 93 -8.73 -6.24 -3.86
N PHE A 94 -10.02 -6.07 -3.56
CA PHE A 94 -10.57 -6.11 -2.21
C PHE A 94 -11.69 -7.12 -2.13
N LYS A 95 -11.74 -7.84 -1.02
CA LYS A 95 -12.79 -8.79 -0.68
C LYS A 95 -13.23 -8.55 0.75
N SER A 96 -14.53 -8.49 0.96
CA SER A 96 -15.16 -8.46 2.27
C SER A 96 -16.18 -9.59 2.37
N VAL A 97 -16.25 -10.25 3.52
CA VAL A 97 -17.20 -11.32 3.82
C VAL A 97 -18.11 -10.84 4.95
N ALA A 98 -19.40 -10.73 4.67
CA ALA A 98 -20.41 -10.34 5.64
C ALA A 98 -20.79 -11.52 6.56
N LEU A 99 -21.47 -11.21 7.67
CA LEU A 99 -21.86 -12.21 8.68
C LEU A 99 -22.83 -13.28 8.16
N ASP A 100 -23.57 -12.97 7.11
CA ASP A 100 -24.48 -13.89 6.40
C ASP A 100 -23.74 -14.76 5.36
N GLY A 101 -22.42 -14.60 5.24
CA GLY A 101 -21.58 -15.27 4.24
C GLY A 101 -21.56 -14.58 2.87
N SER A 102 -22.28 -13.46 2.69
CA SER A 102 -22.24 -12.69 1.44
C SER A 102 -20.84 -12.12 1.21
N ILE A 103 -20.37 -12.18 -0.04
CA ILE A 103 -19.04 -11.70 -0.41
C ILE A 103 -19.18 -10.46 -1.29
N ALA A 104 -18.60 -9.34 -0.86
CA ALA A 104 -18.40 -8.16 -1.67
C ALA A 104 -16.99 -8.17 -2.25
N LYS A 105 -16.84 -7.82 -3.52
CA LYS A 105 -15.55 -7.63 -4.18
C LYS A 105 -15.49 -6.26 -4.83
N ALA A 106 -14.34 -5.62 -4.76
CA ALA A 106 -14.04 -4.40 -5.49
C ALA A 106 -12.67 -4.52 -6.13
N ALA A 107 -12.51 -3.96 -7.32
CA ALA A 107 -11.23 -3.87 -8.00
C ALA A 107 -11.05 -2.43 -8.49
N CYS A 108 -9.84 -1.89 -8.34
CA CYS A 108 -9.49 -0.57 -8.83
C CYS A 108 -8.14 -0.59 -9.54
N ARG A 109 -8.03 0.19 -10.62
CA ARG A 109 -6.78 0.37 -11.36
C ARG A 109 -6.54 1.85 -11.62
N PHE A 110 -5.32 2.30 -11.38
CA PHE A 110 -4.91 3.69 -11.58
C PHE A 110 -3.57 3.77 -12.28
N PRO A 111 -3.37 4.73 -13.20
CA PRO A 111 -2.02 5.08 -13.62
C PRO A 111 -1.24 5.58 -12.39
N ALA A 112 -0.03 5.05 -12.21
CA ALA A 112 0.88 5.40 -11.14
C ALA A 112 1.68 6.66 -11.54
N ASP A 113 1.08 7.84 -11.35
CA ASP A 113 1.84 9.08 -11.15
C ASP A 113 2.07 9.23 -9.64
N LEU A 114 3.03 8.46 -9.13
CA LEU A 114 3.17 8.16 -7.70
C LEU A 114 4.30 8.95 -7.04
N GLU A 115 3.98 9.55 -5.89
CA GLU A 115 4.95 9.86 -4.84
C GLU A 115 4.72 8.88 -3.68
N VAL A 116 5.69 8.00 -3.41
CA VAL A 116 5.63 7.04 -2.29
C VAL A 116 6.43 7.62 -1.12
N VAL A 117 5.78 7.80 0.03
CA VAL A 117 6.43 8.27 1.25
C VAL A 117 6.39 7.16 2.29
N ILE A 118 7.57 6.69 2.71
CA ILE A 118 7.74 5.68 3.77
C ILE A 118 8.23 6.40 5.03
N ASN A 119 7.40 6.44 6.07
CA ASN A 119 7.75 7.08 7.34
C ASN A 119 8.24 6.04 8.35
N ASN A 120 9.56 6.01 8.56
CA ASN A 120 10.22 5.21 9.60
C ASN A 120 10.23 6.02 10.91
N GLY A 121 9.10 5.99 11.63
CA GLY A 121 8.91 6.79 12.85
C GLY A 121 10.09 6.67 13.84
N THR A 122 10.84 7.77 14.01
CA THR A 122 11.70 8.00 15.18
C THR A 122 11.12 9.16 15.96
N ARG A 123 10.73 8.93 17.23
CA ARG A 123 10.05 9.94 18.06
C ARG A 123 11.07 10.86 18.74
N ALA A 124 11.23 12.07 18.17
CA ALA A 124 11.74 13.36 18.72
C ALA A 124 13.17 13.38 19.35
N THR A 125 14.03 14.38 19.11
CA THR A 125 13.82 15.80 19.45
C THR A 125 14.61 16.77 18.55
N GLY A 126 13.92 17.82 18.08
CA GLY A 126 14.49 19.15 17.83
C GLY A 126 15.68 19.24 16.88
N THR A 127 15.41 19.43 15.59
CA THR A 127 15.99 20.53 14.78
C THR A 127 15.39 20.49 13.37
N ASN A 128 14.87 21.65 12.95
CA ASN A 128 14.67 22.17 11.60
C ASN A 128 14.32 21.18 10.44
N PRO A 129 13.08 21.19 9.91
CA PRO A 129 12.69 20.40 8.75
C PRO A 129 13.18 21.09 7.47
N ARG A 130 14.45 20.88 7.11
CA ARG A 130 14.89 21.03 5.72
C ARG A 130 15.26 19.65 5.17
N GLU A 131 14.45 19.25 4.19
CA GLU A 131 14.81 18.33 3.10
C GLU A 131 15.26 16.91 3.49
N ILE A 132 14.30 15.99 3.53
CA ILE A 132 14.49 14.68 2.90
C ILE A 132 13.25 14.36 2.06
N SER A 133 13.01 15.18 1.05
CA SER A 133 12.17 14.83 -0.10
C SER A 133 13.04 14.05 -1.09
N ARG A 134 13.22 12.74 -0.85
CA ARG A 134 13.67 11.83 -1.92
C ARG A 134 12.44 11.40 -2.72
N GLY A 135 11.93 12.33 -3.52
CA GLY A 135 11.03 11.97 -4.61
C GLY A 135 11.81 11.14 -5.63
N VAL A 136 11.36 9.92 -5.90
CA VAL A 136 11.76 9.19 -7.10
C VAL A 136 11.19 9.95 -8.29
N LYS A 137 11.95 10.90 -8.82
CA LYS A 137 11.62 11.58 -10.08
C LYS A 137 11.98 10.62 -11.22
N SER A 138 11.04 9.79 -11.64
CA SER A 138 11.14 9.15 -12.95
C SER A 138 10.82 10.21 -14.01
N LYS A 139 11.85 10.68 -14.71
CA LYS A 139 11.70 11.51 -15.91
C LYS A 139 11.53 10.56 -17.10
N VAL A 140 10.35 10.54 -17.70
CA VAL A 140 10.14 9.92 -19.01
C VAL A 140 10.32 11.01 -20.07
N ASN A 141 11.29 10.82 -20.96
CA ASN A 141 11.48 11.62 -22.18
C ASN A 141 10.47 11.21 -23.26
#